data_AF-A0AAU0PY08-F1
#
_entry.id   AF-A0AAU0PY08-F1
#
_cell.length_a   1.000
_cell.length_b   1.000
_cell.length_c   1.000
_cell.angle_alpha   90.00
_cell.angle_beta   90.00
_cell.angle_gamma   90.00
#
_symmetry.space_group_name_H-M   'P 1'
#
loop_
_entity.id
_entity.type
_entity.pdbx_description
1 polymer ?
#
loop_
_entity_poly.entity_id
_entity_poly.type
_entity_poly.pdbx_seq_one_letter_code
_entity_poly.pdbx_strand_id
1 'polypeptide(L)'
;MNAGVNDDGQTPTFAVALTSQDGQWMGRILPERATWDLDVATRAVRDLRSEGPSFGMVCVDDDWFVLIRPTPRGTQLLLSDATAAVVDDYAAEVLDELDVDVPDMDPDERADAEPWPEGDLEILEDLGVPSDVLAVICDDDELWASEQLLRIAEEINADEELADVAQLDY
;
A
#
# COMPACT_ATOMS: atom_id res chain seq x y z
N MET A 1 5.22 -15.69 -17.20
CA MET A 1 3.86 -15.15 -17.04
C MET A 1 4.01 -13.67 -17.29
N ASN A 2 3.18 -13.06 -18.14
CA ASN A 2 3.19 -11.61 -18.31
C ASN A 2 2.41 -11.09 -17.11
N ALA A 3 3.10 -10.57 -16.11
CA ALA A 3 2.50 -10.12 -14.87
C ALA A 3 2.91 -8.65 -14.67
N GLY A 4 1.96 -7.83 -14.23
CA GLY A 4 2.09 -6.38 -14.01
C GLY A 4 1.70 -5.47 -15.17
N VAL A 5 0.96 -5.95 -16.17
CA VAL A 5 0.45 -5.09 -17.26
C VAL A 5 -1.06 -5.19 -17.31
N ASN A 6 -1.74 -4.12 -16.88
CA ASN A 6 -3.18 -3.97 -17.07
C ASN A 6 -3.49 -3.94 -18.58
N ASP A 7 -4.74 -4.19 -18.97
CA ASP A 7 -5.20 -4.36 -20.36
C ASP A 7 -4.74 -3.25 -21.36
N ASP A 8 -4.30 -2.09 -20.86
CA ASP A 8 -3.75 -0.95 -21.62
C ASP A 8 -2.21 -0.91 -21.81
N GLY A 9 -1.45 -1.88 -21.29
CA GLY A 9 0.03 -1.86 -21.41
C GLY A 9 0.74 -1.09 -20.28
N GLN A 10 0.02 -0.69 -19.24
CA GLN A 10 0.53 0.13 -18.14
C GLN A 10 0.72 -0.69 -16.87
N THR A 11 1.81 -0.40 -16.17
CA THR A 11 2.13 -0.97 -14.86
C THR A 11 1.23 -0.32 -13.79
N PRO A 12 0.58 -1.11 -12.89
CA PRO A 12 -0.29 -0.59 -11.85
C PRO A 12 0.32 0.53 -10.99
N THR A 13 -0.26 1.73 -11.05
CA THR A 13 0.00 2.82 -10.11
C THR A 13 -1.34 3.42 -9.69
N PHE A 14 -1.70 3.28 -8.42
CA PHE A 14 -3.00 3.74 -7.92
C PHE A 14 -2.95 4.09 -6.44
N ALA A 15 -3.91 4.91 -6.02
CA ALA A 15 -4.17 5.19 -4.61
C ALA A 15 -5.67 4.98 -4.35
N VAL A 16 -6.01 4.01 -3.52
CA VAL A 16 -7.39 3.66 -3.15
C VAL A 16 -7.54 3.78 -1.65
N ALA A 17 -8.69 4.26 -1.20
CA ALA A 17 -9.09 4.08 0.19
C ALA A 17 -10.22 3.06 0.30
N LEU A 18 -10.09 2.17 1.28
CA LEU A 18 -11.13 1.24 1.68
C LEU A 18 -11.81 1.76 2.94
N THR A 19 -13.14 1.77 2.93
CA THR A 19 -13.97 2.09 4.09
C THR A 19 -14.97 0.98 4.34
N SER A 20 -15.25 0.67 5.61
CA SER A 20 -16.30 -0.28 5.97
C SER A 20 -17.53 0.44 6.53
N GLN A 21 -18.70 0.15 5.97
CA GLN A 21 -20.00 0.61 6.49
C GLN A 21 -20.96 -0.58 6.56
N ASP A 22 -21.60 -0.79 7.71
CA ASP A 22 -22.53 -1.89 7.95
C ASP A 22 -21.97 -3.30 7.58
N GLY A 23 -20.65 -3.47 7.72
CA GLY A 23 -19.96 -4.73 7.40
C GLY A 23 -19.70 -4.96 5.91
N GLN A 24 -19.91 -3.94 5.07
CA GLN A 24 -19.57 -3.96 3.64
C GLN A 24 -18.39 -3.02 3.38
N TRP A 25 -17.43 -3.49 2.58
CA TRP A 25 -16.33 -2.65 2.11
C TRP A 25 -16.76 -1.84 0.90
N MET A 26 -16.19 -0.65 0.79
CA MET A 26 -16.35 0.25 -0.34
C MET A 26 -14.98 0.84 -0.68
N GLY A 27 -14.58 0.74 -1.95
CA GLY A 27 -13.36 1.37 -2.45
C GLY A 27 -13.61 2.76 -3.02
N ARG A 28 -12.60 3.64 -2.91
CA ARG A 28 -12.60 4.95 -3.56
C ARG A 28 -11.21 5.31 -4.06
N ILE A 29 -11.10 5.63 -5.34
CA ILE A 29 -9.89 6.26 -5.89
C ILE A 29 -9.63 7.60 -5.21
N LEU A 30 -8.41 7.76 -4.71
CA LEU A 30 -7.87 8.98 -4.17
C LEU A 30 -7.35 9.88 -5.31
N PRO A 31 -7.11 11.18 -5.05
CA PRO A 31 -6.51 12.05 -6.06
C PRO A 31 -5.20 11.44 -6.59
N GLU A 32 -4.94 11.55 -7.89
CA GLU A 32 -3.70 11.04 -8.52
C GLU A 32 -2.43 11.43 -7.76
N ARG A 33 -2.40 12.66 -7.22
CA ARG A 33 -1.29 13.15 -6.41
C ARG A 33 -0.97 12.29 -5.17
N ALA A 34 -1.92 11.51 -4.67
CA ALA A 34 -1.70 10.58 -3.56
C ALA A 34 -0.76 9.41 -3.91
N THR A 35 -0.42 9.19 -5.19
CA THR A 35 0.56 8.16 -5.57
C THR A 35 2.01 8.63 -5.46
N TRP A 36 2.25 9.89 -5.08
CA TRP A 36 3.60 10.47 -4.96
C TRP A 36 3.71 11.58 -3.91
N ASP A 37 2.72 11.73 -3.02
CA ASP A 37 2.68 12.77 -1.98
C ASP A 37 1.93 12.23 -0.75
N LEU A 38 2.70 11.94 0.31
CA LEU A 38 2.20 11.25 1.51
C LEU A 38 1.17 12.09 2.26
N ASP A 39 1.39 13.40 2.31
CA ASP A 39 0.49 14.36 2.93
C ASP A 39 -0.87 14.37 2.23
N VAL A 40 -0.88 14.34 0.90
CA VAL A 40 -2.11 14.26 0.10
C VAL A 40 -2.81 12.92 0.31
N ALA A 41 -2.08 11.80 0.30
CA ALA A 41 -2.65 10.48 0.53
C ALA A 41 -3.27 10.37 1.93
N THR A 42 -2.52 10.71 2.97
CA THR A 42 -2.93 10.74 4.37
C THR A 42 -4.17 11.62 4.58
N ARG A 43 -4.16 12.83 4.00
CA ARG A 43 -5.30 13.74 4.09
C ARG A 43 -6.52 13.20 3.37
N ALA A 44 -6.35 12.62 2.18
CA ALA A 44 -7.45 12.08 1.41
C ALA A 44 -8.18 10.95 2.17
N VAL A 45 -7.43 10.03 2.79
CA VAL A 45 -8.00 8.98 3.65
C VAL A 45 -8.71 9.60 4.86
N ARG A 46 -8.06 10.55 5.55
CA ARG A 46 -8.63 11.21 6.73
C ARG A 46 -9.95 11.94 6.41
N ASP A 47 -10.05 12.56 5.24
CA ASP A 47 -11.20 13.36 4.80
C ASP A 47 -12.41 12.53 4.34
N LEU A 48 -12.30 11.20 4.28
CA LEU A 48 -13.45 10.31 4.05
C LEU A 48 -14.52 10.43 5.14
N ARG A 49 -14.10 10.76 6.38
CA ARG A 49 -15.00 10.88 7.55
C ARG A 49 -15.93 9.67 7.70
N SER A 50 -15.39 8.47 7.43
CA SER A 50 -16.10 7.20 7.60
C SER A 50 -16.55 7.01 9.05
N GLU A 51 -17.74 6.46 9.24
CA GLU A 51 -18.23 6.06 10.57
C GLU A 51 -17.59 4.74 11.05
N GLY A 52 -17.16 3.89 10.10
CA GLY A 52 -16.42 2.65 10.37
C GLY A 52 -14.94 2.74 9.98
N PRO A 53 -14.20 1.61 10.05
CA PRO A 53 -12.79 1.55 9.67
C PRO A 53 -12.51 2.16 8.30
N SER A 54 -11.36 2.83 8.18
CA SER A 54 -10.85 3.38 6.92
C SER A 54 -9.34 3.35 6.86
N PHE A 55 -8.78 2.97 5.72
CA PHE A 55 -7.36 3.02 5.44
C PHE A 55 -7.12 3.21 3.93
N GLY A 56 -5.92 3.64 3.58
CA GLY A 56 -5.45 3.80 2.21
C GLY A 56 -4.50 2.67 1.81
N MET A 57 -4.54 2.32 0.53
CA MET A 57 -3.66 1.41 -0.17
C MET A 57 -3.11 2.16 -1.38
N VAL A 58 -1.80 2.37 -1.41
CA VAL A 58 -1.12 3.06 -2.52
C VAL A 58 -0.16 2.08 -3.16
N CYS A 59 -0.34 1.80 -4.45
CA CYS A 59 0.56 1.00 -5.26
C CYS A 59 1.34 1.92 -6.18
N VAL A 60 2.67 1.74 -6.26
CA VAL A 60 3.55 2.54 -7.10
C VAL A 60 4.34 1.62 -8.04
N ASP A 61 4.10 1.81 -9.33
CA ASP A 61 4.73 1.12 -10.45
C ASP A 61 4.73 -0.41 -10.31
N ASP A 62 3.72 -0.95 -9.60
CA ASP A 62 3.54 -2.37 -9.26
C ASP A 62 4.76 -3.01 -8.56
N ASP A 63 5.64 -2.18 -8.02
CA ASP A 63 6.94 -2.53 -7.48
C ASP A 63 6.91 -2.53 -5.94
N TRP A 64 6.18 -1.59 -5.35
CA TRP A 64 6.01 -1.48 -3.90
C TRP A 64 4.69 -0.80 -3.55
N PHE A 65 4.26 -0.94 -2.29
CA PHE A 65 3.05 -0.31 -1.79
C PHE A 65 3.21 0.34 -0.42
N VAL A 66 2.25 1.21 -0.11
CA VAL A 66 2.07 1.81 1.22
C VAL A 66 0.66 1.55 1.73
N LEU A 67 0.55 1.07 2.98
CA LEU A 67 -0.70 1.14 3.74
C LEU A 67 -0.69 2.40 4.60
N ILE A 68 -1.79 3.15 4.56
CA ILE A 68 -1.92 4.43 5.25
C ILE A 68 -3.15 4.43 6.13
N ARG A 69 -2.98 4.55 7.45
CA ARG A 69 -4.11 4.58 8.37
C ARG A 69 -4.03 5.78 9.32
N PRO A 70 -4.74 6.88 9.01
CA PRO A 70 -4.82 8.02 9.90
C PRO A 70 -5.56 7.65 11.20
N THR A 71 -4.93 7.92 12.34
CA THR A 71 -5.50 7.73 13.69
C THR A 71 -5.57 9.06 14.44
N PRO A 72 -6.27 9.13 15.59
CA PRO A 72 -6.22 10.31 16.46
C PRO A 72 -4.82 10.63 17.02
N ARG A 73 -3.88 9.67 16.99
CA ARG A 73 -2.53 9.82 17.56
C ARG A 73 -1.45 10.14 16.52
N GLY A 74 -1.78 10.10 15.24
CA GLY A 74 -0.83 10.19 14.14
C GLY A 74 -1.26 9.28 12.99
N THR A 75 -0.44 9.18 11.96
CA THR A 75 -0.67 8.26 10.85
C THR A 75 0.11 6.98 11.11
N GLN A 76 -0.55 5.82 11.06
CA GLN A 76 0.15 4.53 10.97
C GLN A 76 0.47 4.28 9.50
N LEU A 77 1.68 3.82 9.23
CA LEU A 77 2.19 3.55 7.88
C LEU A 77 2.84 2.17 7.86
N LEU A 78 2.72 1.49 6.72
CA LEU A 78 3.53 0.34 6.38
C LEU A 78 4.01 0.54 4.94
N LEU A 79 5.32 0.51 4.72
CA LEU A 79 5.96 0.43 3.42
C LEU A 79 6.33 -1.04 3.16
N SER A 80 5.99 -1.60 2.00
CA SER A 80 6.25 -3.01 1.70
C SER A 80 7.71 -3.32 1.36
N ASP A 81 8.41 -2.35 0.76
CA ASP A 81 9.81 -2.46 0.34
C ASP A 81 10.57 -1.17 0.68
N ALA A 82 11.40 -1.23 1.73
CA ALA A 82 12.25 -0.12 2.14
C ALA A 82 13.37 0.21 1.14
N THR A 83 13.76 -0.74 0.28
CA THR A 83 14.80 -0.49 -0.74
C THR A 83 14.32 0.50 -1.80
N ALA A 84 13.00 0.64 -1.98
CA ALA A 84 12.39 1.63 -2.87
C ALA A 84 12.87 3.06 -2.61
N ALA A 85 13.08 3.40 -1.34
CA ALA A 85 13.51 4.74 -0.92
C ALA A 85 14.90 5.15 -1.46
N VAL A 86 15.70 4.20 -1.95
CA VAL A 86 17.01 4.47 -2.55
C VAL A 86 16.89 5.19 -3.90
N VAL A 87 15.78 4.95 -4.60
CA VAL A 87 15.56 5.45 -5.98
C VAL A 87 14.26 6.25 -6.14
N ASP A 88 13.35 6.18 -5.18
CA ASP A 88 12.04 6.83 -5.22
C ASP A 88 11.86 7.82 -4.06
N ASP A 89 11.54 9.07 -4.40
CA ASP A 89 11.37 10.16 -3.44
C ASP A 89 10.14 9.97 -2.54
N TYR A 90 9.09 9.29 -3.00
CA TYR A 90 7.88 9.04 -2.23
C TYR A 90 8.10 7.93 -1.20
N ALA A 91 8.79 6.86 -1.55
CA ALA A 91 9.23 5.85 -0.58
C ALA A 91 10.16 6.46 0.49
N ALA A 92 11.07 7.36 0.09
CA ALA A 92 11.93 8.09 1.03
C ALA A 92 11.13 9.01 1.97
N GLU A 93 10.09 9.68 1.47
CA GLU A 93 9.15 10.46 2.30
C GLU A 93 8.43 9.58 3.34
N VAL A 94 8.04 8.36 2.96
CA VAL A 94 7.40 7.41 3.89
C VAL A 94 8.37 6.96 4.98
N LEU A 95 9.64 6.67 4.66
CA LEU A 95 10.65 6.33 5.66
C LEU A 95 10.94 7.50 6.62
N ASP A 96 10.99 8.75 6.12
CA ASP A 96 11.17 9.94 6.96
C ASP A 96 10.03 10.11 7.97
N GLU A 97 8.77 9.92 7.56
CA GLU A 97 7.62 9.96 8.48
C GLU A 97 7.65 8.81 9.51
N LEU A 98 8.26 7.67 9.16
CA LEU A 98 8.50 6.54 10.05
C LEU A 98 9.71 6.73 10.99
N ASP A 99 10.48 7.82 10.85
CA ASP A 99 11.78 8.04 11.55
C ASP A 99 12.80 6.91 11.27
N VAL A 100 12.81 6.43 10.01
CA VAL A 100 13.70 5.38 9.50
C VAL A 100 14.63 5.99 8.44
N ASP A 101 15.92 5.70 8.55
CA ASP A 101 16.90 6.14 7.56
C ASP A 101 16.73 5.36 6.25
N VAL A 102 16.89 6.05 5.11
CA VAL A 102 17.01 5.39 3.79
C VAL A 102 18.18 4.41 3.82
N PRO A 103 18.03 3.19 3.28
CA PRO A 103 19.12 2.21 3.24
C PRO A 103 20.39 2.77 2.61
N ASP A 104 21.53 2.57 3.28
CA ASP A 104 22.86 2.95 2.76
C ASP A 104 23.30 1.93 1.71
N MET A 105 22.81 2.11 0.48
CA MET A 105 23.14 1.27 -0.67
C MET A 105 23.19 2.08 -1.97
N ASP A 106 23.96 1.60 -2.94
CA ASP A 106 24.02 2.25 -4.25
C ASP A 106 22.71 2.02 -5.02
N PRO A 107 22.13 3.05 -5.69
CA PRO A 107 20.91 2.92 -6.50
C PRO A 107 20.92 1.78 -7.53
N ASP A 108 22.09 1.50 -8.10
CA ASP A 108 22.27 0.43 -9.09
C ASP A 108 22.20 -0.98 -8.45
N GLU A 109 22.41 -1.10 -7.15
CA GLU A 109 22.38 -2.37 -6.41
C GLU A 109 20.96 -2.74 -5.91
N ARG A 110 20.00 -1.80 -5.94
CA ARG A 110 18.62 -2.03 -5.50
C ARG A 110 18.00 -3.25 -6.19
N ALA A 111 18.23 -3.43 -7.49
CA ALA A 111 17.62 -4.50 -8.27
C ALA A 111 18.03 -5.92 -7.83
N ASP A 112 19.14 -6.05 -7.10
CA ASP A 112 19.63 -7.31 -6.56
C ASP A 112 19.43 -7.41 -5.03
N ALA A 113 18.79 -6.40 -4.42
CA ALA A 113 18.53 -6.35 -2.99
C ALA A 113 17.28 -7.17 -2.64
N GLU A 114 17.32 -7.82 -1.47
CA GLU A 114 16.11 -8.40 -0.89
C GLU A 114 15.23 -7.26 -0.35
N PRO A 115 13.97 -7.13 -0.78
CA PRO A 115 13.05 -6.15 -0.20
C PRO A 115 12.68 -6.54 1.23
N TRP A 116 12.32 -5.55 2.05
CA TRP A 116 11.72 -5.80 3.36
C TRP A 116 10.71 -4.72 3.74
N PRO A 117 9.67 -5.08 4.50
CA PRO A 117 8.69 -4.11 4.96
C PRO A 117 9.23 -3.27 6.13
N GLU A 118 8.80 -2.01 6.19
CA GLU A 118 9.08 -1.08 7.29
C GLU A 118 7.82 -0.37 7.77
N GLY A 119 7.73 -0.13 9.08
CA GLY A 119 6.60 0.51 9.73
C GLY A 119 5.73 -0.47 10.54
N ASP A 120 4.42 -0.27 10.50
CA ASP A 120 3.45 -0.94 11.39
C ASP A 120 2.83 -2.17 10.71
N LEU A 121 3.40 -3.35 10.98
CA LEU A 121 2.81 -4.63 10.54
C LEU A 121 1.50 -4.96 11.27
N GLU A 122 1.17 -4.28 12.37
CA GLU A 122 -0.09 -4.46 13.09
C GLU A 122 -1.20 -3.53 12.56
N ILE A 123 -0.94 -2.75 11.49
CA ILE A 123 -1.82 -1.68 10.98
C ILE A 123 -3.24 -2.14 10.62
N LEU A 124 -3.45 -3.43 10.34
CA LEU A 124 -4.76 -4.02 10.01
C LEU A 124 -5.22 -5.12 11.00
N GLU A 125 -4.55 -5.29 12.14
CA GLU A 125 -4.85 -6.39 13.08
C GLU A 125 -6.28 -6.35 13.62
N ASP A 126 -6.80 -5.16 13.95
CA ASP A 126 -8.18 -5.01 14.43
C ASP A 126 -9.23 -5.27 13.34
N LEU A 127 -8.82 -5.35 12.07
CA LEU A 127 -9.67 -5.70 10.93
C LEU A 127 -9.61 -7.20 10.60
N GLY A 128 -8.76 -7.96 11.29
CA GLY A 128 -8.65 -9.40 11.13
C GLY A 128 -7.47 -9.85 10.26
N VAL A 129 -6.53 -8.96 9.93
CA VAL A 129 -5.28 -9.31 9.23
C VAL A 129 -4.14 -9.34 10.25
N PRO A 130 -3.69 -10.52 10.73
CA PRO A 130 -2.60 -10.61 11.70
C PRO A 130 -1.27 -10.10 11.12
N SER A 131 -0.42 -9.52 11.97
CA SER A 131 0.93 -9.07 11.57
C SER A 131 1.77 -10.15 10.89
N ASP A 132 1.73 -11.39 11.37
CA ASP A 132 2.42 -12.53 10.75
C ASP A 132 1.91 -12.81 9.32
N VAL A 133 0.61 -12.62 9.06
CA VAL A 133 0.03 -12.80 7.72
C VAL A 133 0.47 -11.66 6.81
N LEU A 134 0.41 -10.42 7.32
CA LEU A 134 0.82 -9.25 6.56
C LEU A 134 2.31 -9.31 6.18
N ALA A 135 3.18 -9.73 7.11
CA ALA A 135 4.60 -9.95 6.85
C ALA A 135 4.83 -11.02 5.77
N VAL A 136 4.13 -12.16 5.86
CA VAL A 136 4.21 -13.22 4.83
C VAL A 136 3.79 -12.73 3.45
N ILE A 137 2.79 -11.84 3.36
CA ILE A 137 2.38 -11.27 2.07
C ILE A 137 3.43 -10.30 1.53
N CYS A 138 4.05 -9.48 2.39
CA CYS A 138 5.11 -8.55 1.97
C CYS A 138 6.37 -9.29 1.50
N ASP A 139 6.72 -10.40 2.15
CA ASP A 139 7.87 -11.25 1.82
C ASP A 139 7.61 -12.21 0.63
N ASP A 140 6.46 -12.12 -0.04
CA ASP A 140 6.10 -13.02 -1.14
C ASP A 140 6.66 -12.50 -2.48
N ASP A 141 7.88 -12.94 -2.82
CA ASP A 141 8.58 -12.59 -4.08
C ASP A 141 7.88 -13.10 -5.35
N GLU A 142 6.85 -13.95 -5.23
CA GLU A 142 6.06 -14.40 -6.38
C GLU A 142 4.96 -13.40 -6.76
N LEU A 143 4.71 -12.38 -5.93
CA LEU A 143 3.64 -11.40 -6.10
C LEU A 143 4.18 -10.00 -6.41
N TRP A 144 3.55 -9.33 -7.38
CA TRP A 144 3.72 -7.89 -7.58
C TRP A 144 2.98 -7.10 -6.51
N ALA A 145 3.28 -5.81 -6.36
CA ALA A 145 2.72 -4.99 -5.30
C ALA A 145 1.18 -4.92 -5.34
N SER A 146 0.59 -4.85 -6.54
CA SER A 146 -0.87 -4.89 -6.71
C SER A 146 -1.48 -6.24 -6.30
N GLU A 147 -0.78 -7.35 -6.56
CA GLU A 147 -1.21 -8.70 -6.17
C GLU A 147 -1.09 -8.90 -4.64
N GLN A 148 -0.02 -8.37 -4.04
CA GLN A 148 0.13 -8.32 -2.58
C GLN A 148 -1.03 -7.53 -1.93
N LEU A 149 -1.37 -6.36 -2.49
CA LEU A 149 -2.51 -5.56 -2.03
C LEU A 149 -3.86 -6.27 -2.21
N LEU A 150 -4.08 -6.98 -3.32
CA LEU A 150 -5.28 -7.80 -3.53
C LEU A 150 -5.38 -8.91 -2.49
N ARG A 151 -4.28 -9.61 -2.21
CA ARG A 151 -4.22 -10.64 -1.17
C ARG A 151 -4.49 -10.08 0.23
N ILE A 152 -3.97 -8.89 0.55
CA ILE A 152 -4.30 -8.19 1.80
C ILE A 152 -5.80 -7.85 1.87
N ALA A 153 -6.37 -7.38 0.75
CA ALA A 153 -7.79 -7.05 0.68
C ALA A 153 -8.69 -8.30 0.80
N GLU A 154 -8.24 -9.46 0.30
CA GLU A 154 -8.94 -10.75 0.42
C GLU A 154 -9.12 -11.17 1.89
N GLU A 155 -8.11 -10.96 2.74
CA GLU A 155 -8.18 -11.28 4.19
C GLU A 155 -9.35 -10.57 4.90
N ILE A 156 -9.79 -9.43 4.36
CA ILE A 156 -10.94 -8.65 4.87
C ILE A 156 -12.18 -8.72 3.97
N ASN A 157 -12.16 -9.51 2.89
CA ASN A 157 -13.22 -9.61 1.86
C ASN A 157 -13.48 -8.27 1.14
N ALA A 158 -12.42 -7.55 0.78
CA ALA A 158 -12.45 -6.29 0.04
C ALA A 158 -11.72 -6.37 -1.31
N ASP A 159 -11.24 -7.55 -1.70
CA ASP A 159 -10.50 -7.83 -2.94
C ASP A 159 -11.30 -7.45 -4.18
N GLU A 160 -12.56 -7.89 -4.31
CA GLU A 160 -13.42 -7.52 -5.45
C GLU A 160 -13.61 -5.99 -5.57
N GLU A 161 -13.79 -5.31 -4.43
CA GLU A 161 -13.95 -3.85 -4.39
C GLU A 161 -12.65 -3.11 -4.74
N LEU A 162 -11.50 -3.61 -4.29
CA LEU A 162 -10.21 -3.05 -4.67
C LEU A 162 -9.96 -3.23 -6.18
N ALA A 163 -10.18 -4.44 -6.71
CA ALA A 163 -9.96 -4.75 -8.12
C ALA A 163 -10.85 -3.88 -9.04
N ASP A 164 -12.14 -3.74 -8.73
CA ASP A 164 -13.06 -2.90 -9.51
C ASP A 164 -12.61 -1.44 -9.54
N VAL A 165 -12.28 -0.89 -8.37
CA VAL A 165 -11.95 0.52 -8.21
C VAL A 165 -10.57 0.85 -8.81
N ALA A 166 -9.58 -0.02 -8.64
CA ALA A 166 -8.24 0.12 -9.18
C ALA A 166 -8.08 -0.37 -10.63
N GLN A 167 -9.13 -0.95 -11.22
CA GLN A 167 -9.13 -1.54 -12.57
C GLN A 167 -8.05 -2.61 -12.74
N LEU A 168 -7.93 -3.48 -11.72
CA LEU A 168 -7.02 -4.62 -11.75
C LEU A 168 -7.70 -5.81 -12.40
N ASP A 169 -6.93 -6.58 -13.17
CA ASP A 169 -7.37 -7.87 -13.69
C ASP A 169 -7.37 -8.91 -12.55
N TYR A 170 -8.43 -9.73 -12.50
CA TYR A 170 -8.70 -10.76 -11.49
C TYR A 170 -8.95 -12.13 -12.14
#